data_AF-A0A821TGG3-F1
#
_entry.id   AF-A0A821TGG3-F1
#
_cell.length_a   1.000
_cell.length_b   1.000
_cell.length_c   1.000
_cell.angle_alpha   90.00
_cell.angle_beta   90.00
_cell.angle_gamma   90.00
#
_symmetry.space_group_name_H-M   'P 1'
#
loop_
_entity.id
_entity.type
_entity.pdbx_description
1 polymer ?
#
loop_
_entity_poly.entity_id
_entity_poly.type
_entity_poly.pdbx_seq_one_letter_code
_entity_poly.pdbx_strand_id
1 'polypeptide(L)' 'STMDIQPTYDNCILIVVTGSLKADNDPPMQFTETFLLRCINNSWLVINNVFRLILQG' A
#
# COMPACT_ATOMS: atom_id res chain seq x y z
N SER A 1 0.69 12.50 -3.22
CA SER A 1 0.76 11.04 -3.01
C SER A 1 1.95 10.50 -3.79
N THR A 2 2.51 9.37 -3.38
CA THR A 2 3.55 8.64 -4.11
C THR A 2 3.20 7.16 -4.19
N MET A 3 3.74 6.47 -5.19
CA MET A 3 3.67 5.03 -5.33
C MET A 3 5.04 4.53 -5.78
N ASP A 4 5.69 3.77 -4.92
CA ASP A 4 7.00 3.20 -5.16
C ASP A 4 6.87 1.69 -5.33
N ILE A 5 7.40 1.17 -6.44
CA ILE A 5 7.25 -0.24 -6.85
C ILE A 5 8.63 -0.86 -6.96
N GLN A 6 8.87 -1.95 -6.25
CA GLN A 6 10.16 -2.66 -6.24
C GLN A 6 9.94 -4.16 -6.45
N PRO A 7 10.67 -4.80 -7.37
CA PRO A 7 10.74 -6.25 -7.40
C PRO A 7 11.43 -6.76 -6.13
N THR A 8 11.02 -7.92 -5.66
CA THR A 8 11.61 -8.62 -4.52
C THR A 8 11.91 -10.08 -4.91
N TYR A 9 12.27 -10.91 -3.93
CA TYR A 9 12.50 -12.34 -4.15
C TYR A 9 11.19 -13.08 -4.49
N ASP A 10 11.29 -14.32 -4.96
CA ASP A 10 10.15 -15.25 -5.15
C ASP A 10 9.00 -14.74 -6.05
N ASN A 11 9.32 -14.06 -7.15
CA ASN A 11 8.32 -13.47 -8.07
C ASN A 11 7.32 -12.55 -7.36
N CYS A 12 7.81 -11.82 -6.35
CA CYS A 12 7.01 -10.88 -5.59
C CYS A 12 7.35 -9.43 -5.94
N ILE A 13 6.36 -8.54 -5.78
CA ILE A 13 6.50 -7.09 -5.93
C ILE A 13 6.08 -6.43 -4.63
N LEU A 14 6.93 -5.55 -4.09
CA LEU A 14 6.60 -4.67 -2.99
C LEU A 14 6.11 -3.33 -3.55
N ILE A 15 4.96 -2.87 -3.09
CA ILE A 15 4.38 -1.58 -3.44
C ILE A 15 4.20 -0.78 -2.16
N VAL A 16 4.74 0.43 -2.11
CA VAL A 16 4.52 1.39 -1.02
C VAL A 16 3.77 2.58 -1.56
N VAL A 17 2.63 2.89 -0.95
CA VAL A 17 1.76 4.01 -1.32
C VAL A 17 1.73 4.99 -0.16
N THR A 18 1.96 6.27 -0.45
CA THR A 18 1.70 7.36 0.51
C THR A 18 0.62 8.28 -0.05
N GLY A 19 -0.29 8.74 0.80
CA GLY A 19 -1.40 9.55 0.34
C GLY A 19 -2.13 10.28 1.45
N SER A 20 -3.20 10.96 1.04
CA SER A 20 -4.21 11.51 1.92
C SER A 20 -5.53 10.82 1.62
N LEU A 21 -6.31 10.53 2.65
CA LEU A 21 -7.69 10.05 2.52
C LEU A 21 -8.61 10.98 3.30
N LYS A 22 -9.85 11.14 2.82
CA LYS A 22 -10.90 11.85 3.53
C LYS A 22 -12.04 10.86 3.78
N ALA A 23 -12.41 10.69 5.05
CA ALA A 23 -13.57 9.92 5.45
C ALA A 23 -14.69 10.92 5.83
N ASP A 24 -15.87 10.77 5.24
CA ASP A 24 -17.05 11.61 5.51
C ASP A 24 -16.74 13.12 5.53
N ASN A 25 -16.92 13.76 6.68
CA ASN A 25 -16.69 15.18 6.92
C ASN A 25 -15.38 15.46 7.67
N ASP A 26 -14.57 14.44 7.96
CA ASP A 26 -13.31 14.60 8.65
C ASP A 26 -12.30 15.39 7.80
N PRO A 27 -11.32 16.07 8.42
CA PRO A 27 -10.18 16.62 7.69
C PRO A 27 -9.42 15.52 6.93
N PRO A 28 -8.75 15.84 5.81
CA PRO A 28 -7.87 14.90 5.13
C PRO A 28 -6.79 14.36 6.07
N MET A 29 -6.67 13.03 6.14
CA MET A 29 -5.69 12.33 6.96
C MET A 29 -4.62 11.68 6.08
N GLN A 30 -3.37 11.81 6.48
CA GLN A 30 -2.27 11.16 5.76
C GLN A 30 -2.27 9.65 6.05
N PHE A 31 -1.90 8.84 5.07
CA PHE A 31 -1.74 7.40 5.24
C PHE A 31 -0.50 6.87 4.52
N THR A 32 -0.06 5.70 4.94
CA THR A 32 0.88 4.85 4.21
C THR A 32 0.28 3.45 4.12
N GLU A 33 0.29 2.86 2.92
CA GLU A 33 -0.16 1.49 2.68
C GLU A 33 0.93 0.71 1.94
N THR A 34 1.17 -0.52 2.35
CA THR A 34 2.18 -1.40 1.75
C THR A 34 1.54 -2.69 1.31
N PHE A 35 1.74 -3.05 0.04
CA PHE A 35 1.28 -4.30 -0.53
C PHE A 35 2.46 -5.18 -0.93
N LEU A 36 2.39 -6.46 -0.60
CA LEU A 36 3.26 -7.47 -1.20
C LEU A 36 2.41 -8.33 -2.14
N LEU A 37 2.73 -8.28 -3.42
CA LEU A 37 2.07 -9.07 -4.45
C LEU A 37 2.94 -10.27 -4.82
N ARG A 38 2.33 -11.41 -5.10
CA ARG A 38 3.02 -12.59 -5.66
C ARG A 38 2.33 -13.03 -6.94
N CYS A 39 3.11 -13.36 -7.97
CA CYS A 39 2.59 -13.99 -9.18
C CYS A 39 2.50 -15.51 -9.00
N ILE A 40 1.29 -16.06 -9.05
CA ILE A 40 1.00 -17.50 -8.97
C ILE A 40 0.13 -17.88 -10.16
N ASN A 41 0.55 -18.84 -10.97
CA ASN A 41 -0.21 -19.31 -12.15
C ASN A 41 -0.67 -18.13 -13.05
N ASN A 42 0.25 -17.22 -13.37
CA ASN A 42 0.01 -16.03 -14.18
C ASN A 42 -1.02 -15.03 -13.58
N SER A 43 -1.32 -15.14 -12.29
CA SER A 43 -2.21 -14.23 -11.56
C SER A 43 -1.48 -13.54 -10.42
N TRP A 44 -1.73 -12.24 -10.22
CA TRP A 44 -1.16 -11.49 -9.11
C TRP A 44 -2.11 -11.50 -7.91
N LEU A 45 -1.59 -11.92 -6.76
CA LEU A 45 -2.33 -11.96 -5.50
C LEU A 45 -1.65 -11.06 -4.48
N VAL A 46 -2.45 -10.31 -3.72
CA VAL A 46 -1.96 -9.60 -2.52
C VAL A 46 -1.77 -10.63 -1.41
N ILE A 47 -0.52 -10.91 -1.07
CA ILE A 47 -0.17 -11.86 -0.01
C ILE A 47 0.10 -11.17 1.32
N ASN A 48 0.31 -9.85 1.32
CA ASN A 48 0.38 -9.03 2.52
C ASN A 48 -0.16 -7.62 2.22
N ASN A 49 -0.93 -7.06 3.16
CA ASN A 49 -1.36 -5.66 3.15
C ASN A 49 -1.16 -5.08 4.57
N VAL A 50 -0.42 -3.97 4.66
CA VAL A 50 -0.26 -3.18 5.88
C VAL A 50 -0.70 -1.75 5.62
N PHE A 51 -1.75 -1.34 6.30
CA PHE A 51 -2.25 0.04 6.29
C PHE A 51 -1.89 0.76 7.59
N ARG A 52 -1.45 2.02 7.48
CA ARG A 52 -1.21 2.92 8.62
C ARG A 52 -1.79 4.30 8.33
N LEU A 53 -2.77 4.70 9.15
CA LEU A 53 -3.22 6.08 9.24
C LEU A 53 -2.22 6.90 10.09
N ILE A 54 -1.85 8.08 9.62
CA ILE A 54 -0.96 8.98 10.35
C ILE A 54 -1.83 9.94 11.19
N LEU A 55 -1.83 9.73 12.50
CA LEU A 55 -2.50 10.62 13.44
C LEU A 55 -1.69 11.90 13.59
N GLN A 56 -2.32 13.05 13.38
CA GLN A 56 -1.74 14.35 13.73
C GLN A 56 -1.83 14.50 15.25
N GLY A 57 -0.69 14.78 15.89
CA GLY A 57 -0.60 15.04 17.33
C GLY A 57 -0.87 16.50 17.68
#